data_AF-A0A7C9FS60-F1
#
_entry.id   AF-A0A7C9FS60-F1
#
_cell.length_a   1.000
_cell.length_b   1.000
_cell.length_c   1.000
_cell.angle_alpha   90.00
_cell.angle_beta   90.00
_cell.angle_gamma   90.00
#
_symmetry.space_group_name_H-M   'P 1'
#
loop_
_entity.id
_entity.type
_entity.pdbx_description
1 polymer ?
#
loop_
_entity_poly.entity_id
_entity_poly.type
_entity_poly.pdbx_seq_one_letter_code
_entity_poly.pdbx_strand_id
1 'polypeptide(L)'
;MEKEQIEHGFTFNRRRFLSSMSLGIGGVALGSLLMPDLFREGGAEENGLAPGIPHFAPKAKRVIYLFQNGAPSQQELFDYKPKLRDLLGQEIPPSVRGDQRLTGMTANQASFPLVGSFVDFQQYGQSRAWVSNLMPYTAKIVDELCFVKSMYTEAINHDPALTFLQTGSQQGNRPSMGAWLSYGLGNENQNLPAFTVLLSRGVGNGQGVYSKLWSNGFLDSVHQGVQFSKGEDPVLYLRDPEGLDRKDRREMLDNLSQLNELSYQEFGDPEIAAKVKQYEMAYRMQTAVPEVMDLSKESDDIVKLYGPDCLVPGTYAANCLLARKLSENGVRFVQLYHQGWDQHGNLPYEITKQAKDVDQASAALVMDLKQRGMLDETLVIWGGEFGRTSYTQGKLTADNYGRDHHPRCFTIWMAGGGIKPGLVYGETDELGYNIASNPVHVHDFQATVLNQLGLDHEKLIFRHLGRRYRLTDVSGKVVRDILS
;
A
#
# COMPACT_ATOMS: atom_id res chain seq x y z
N MET A 1 23.20 -12.58 -59.75
CA MET A 1 22.46 -11.30 -59.69
C MET A 1 20.95 -11.47 -59.90
N GLU A 2 20.46 -12.27 -60.87
CA GLU A 2 19.01 -12.44 -61.09
C GLU A 2 18.27 -13.22 -59.99
N LYS A 3 18.88 -14.22 -59.36
CA LYS A 3 18.22 -15.06 -58.34
C LYS A 3 17.97 -14.30 -57.02
N GLU A 4 18.93 -13.46 -56.62
CA GLU A 4 18.87 -12.61 -55.42
C GLU A 4 17.84 -11.49 -55.56
N GLN A 5 17.69 -10.91 -56.75
CA GLN A 5 16.68 -9.87 -57.00
C GLN A 5 15.25 -10.43 -57.00
N ILE A 6 15.07 -11.66 -57.49
CA ILE A 6 13.77 -12.36 -57.45
C ILE A 6 13.43 -12.79 -56.01
N GLU A 7 14.39 -13.30 -55.24
CA GLU A 7 14.19 -13.63 -53.82
C GLU A 7 13.89 -12.37 -52.97
N HIS A 8 14.48 -11.21 -53.31
CA HIS A 8 14.17 -9.96 -52.62
C HIS A 8 12.80 -9.37 -53.02
N GLY A 9 12.33 -9.62 -54.25
CA GLY A 9 10.97 -9.29 -54.69
C GLY A 9 9.89 -10.06 -53.94
N PHE A 10 10.17 -11.30 -53.52
CA PHE A 10 9.24 -12.10 -52.70
C PHE A 10 9.23 -11.71 -51.22
N THR A 11 10.22 -10.98 -50.72
CA THR A 11 10.22 -10.46 -49.34
C THR A 11 9.23 -9.30 -49.10
N PHE A 12 8.69 -8.68 -50.16
CA PHE A 12 7.71 -7.59 -50.09
C PHE A 12 6.37 -7.96 -50.76
N ASN A 13 5.76 -9.08 -50.40
CA ASN A 13 4.40 -9.37 -50.86
C ASN A 13 3.35 -8.61 -50.00
N ARG A 14 2.20 -8.27 -50.61
CA ARG A 14 1.07 -7.59 -49.95
C ARG A 14 0.65 -8.23 -48.63
N ARG A 15 0.71 -9.56 -48.52
CA ARG A 15 0.33 -10.30 -47.29
C ARG A 15 1.30 -9.99 -46.15
N ARG A 16 2.61 -9.92 -46.40
CA ARG A 16 3.60 -9.59 -45.38
C ARG A 16 3.48 -8.13 -44.96
N PHE A 17 3.32 -7.21 -45.92
CA PHE A 17 3.05 -5.79 -45.66
C PHE A 17 1.80 -5.58 -44.81
N LEU A 18 0.69 -6.23 -45.16
CA LEU A 18 -0.57 -6.16 -44.41
C LEU A 18 -0.49 -6.85 -43.04
N SER A 19 0.27 -7.96 -42.89
CA SER A 19 0.51 -8.58 -41.57
C SER A 19 1.40 -7.73 -40.66
N SER A 20 2.41 -7.05 -41.20
CA SER A 20 3.23 -6.11 -40.42
C SER A 20 2.45 -4.84 -40.09
N MET A 21 1.59 -4.35 -40.99
CA MET A 21 0.70 -3.21 -40.72
C MET A 21 -0.44 -3.57 -39.76
N SER A 22 -0.95 -4.81 -39.75
CA SER A 22 -2.00 -5.22 -38.80
C SER A 22 -1.46 -5.25 -37.37
N LEU A 23 -0.17 -5.56 -37.19
CA LEU A 23 0.50 -5.44 -35.88
C LEU A 23 0.75 -3.97 -35.52
N GLY A 24 1.09 -3.11 -36.49
CA GLY A 24 1.30 -1.68 -36.27
C GLY A 24 0.01 -0.91 -35.99
N ILE A 25 -0.94 -0.92 -36.93
CA ILE A 25 -2.25 -0.27 -36.79
C ILE A 25 -3.08 -0.96 -35.71
N GLY A 26 -3.03 -2.29 -35.60
CA GLY A 26 -3.71 -3.00 -34.50
C GLY A 26 -3.11 -2.64 -33.14
N GLY A 27 -1.79 -2.47 -33.05
CA GLY A 27 -1.13 -1.97 -31.85
C GLY A 27 -1.47 -0.52 -31.53
N VAL A 28 -1.61 0.34 -32.54
CA VAL A 28 -2.07 1.74 -32.40
C VAL A 28 -3.54 1.80 -31.99
N ALA A 29 -4.40 0.99 -32.59
CA ALA A 29 -5.82 0.91 -32.25
C ALA A 29 -6.01 0.36 -30.84
N LEU A 30 -5.31 -0.73 -30.48
CA LEU A 30 -5.27 -1.26 -29.12
C LEU A 30 -4.71 -0.21 -28.15
N GLY A 31 -3.64 0.48 -28.53
CA GLY A 31 -3.06 1.59 -27.77
C GLY A 31 -4.06 2.73 -27.53
N SER A 32 -4.84 3.11 -28.54
CA SER A 32 -5.89 4.13 -28.42
C SER A 32 -7.09 3.67 -27.59
N LEU A 33 -7.38 2.36 -27.57
CA LEU A 33 -8.45 1.79 -26.75
C LEU A 33 -8.02 1.63 -25.29
N LEU A 34 -6.76 1.29 -25.05
CA LEU A 34 -6.17 1.20 -23.71
C LEU A 34 -5.83 2.57 -23.12
N MET A 35 -5.46 3.53 -23.96
CA MET A 35 -5.08 4.89 -23.59
C MET A 35 -5.70 5.92 -24.55
N PRO A 36 -6.94 6.36 -24.30
CA PRO A 36 -7.66 7.29 -25.19
C PRO A 36 -6.95 8.63 -25.43
N ASP A 37 -6.09 9.05 -24.49
CA ASP A 37 -5.36 10.32 -24.55
C ASP A 37 -3.97 10.21 -25.23
N LEU A 38 -3.57 9.03 -25.73
CA LEU A 38 -2.22 8.78 -26.28
C LEU A 38 -1.82 9.71 -27.45
N PHE A 39 -2.82 10.22 -28.19
CA PHE A 39 -2.62 11.08 -29.37
C PHE A 39 -3.04 12.53 -29.14
N ARG A 40 -3.29 12.95 -27.88
CA ARG A 40 -3.70 14.32 -27.60
C ARG A 40 -2.48 15.23 -27.65
N GLU A 41 -2.39 16.07 -28.69
CA GLU A 41 -1.31 17.07 -28.83
C GLU A 41 -1.41 18.12 -27.71
N GLY A 42 -0.50 18.02 -26.74
CA GLY A 42 -0.35 18.98 -25.66
C GLY A 42 0.95 18.77 -24.87
N GLY A 43 2.02 19.43 -25.28
CA GLY A 43 3.19 19.73 -24.44
C GLY A 43 4.00 18.54 -23.91
N ALA A 44 4.42 17.62 -24.79
CA ALA A 44 5.15 16.40 -24.39
C ALA A 44 6.68 16.55 -24.26
N GLU A 45 7.26 17.75 -24.40
CA GLU A 45 8.73 17.91 -24.36
C GLU A 45 9.31 18.20 -22.96
N GLU A 46 8.52 18.59 -21.95
CA GLU A 46 9.05 18.99 -20.63
C GLU A 46 8.74 18.05 -19.46
N ASN A 47 7.77 17.14 -19.62
CA ASN A 47 7.49 16.06 -18.66
C ASN A 47 7.95 14.75 -19.31
N GLY A 48 8.52 13.81 -18.54
CA GLY A 48 8.92 12.48 -19.06
C GLY A 48 7.75 11.72 -19.70
N LEU A 49 7.98 10.44 -20.04
CA LEU A 49 6.97 9.53 -20.63
C LEU A 49 5.54 9.83 -20.16
N ALA A 50 4.61 9.91 -21.11
CA ALA A 50 3.22 10.28 -20.84
C ALA A 50 2.65 9.44 -19.68
N PRO A 51 1.95 10.06 -18.71
CA PRO A 51 1.25 9.34 -17.65
C PRO A 51 0.40 8.20 -18.23
N GLY A 52 0.47 7.02 -17.61
CA GLY A 52 -0.23 5.81 -18.07
C GLY A 52 0.67 4.73 -18.70
N ILE A 53 1.93 5.03 -19.00
CA ILE A 53 2.90 4.05 -19.53
C ILE A 53 3.98 3.77 -18.48
N PRO A 54 4.20 2.50 -18.08
CA PRO A 54 5.34 2.14 -17.25
C PRO A 54 6.67 2.55 -17.89
N HIS A 55 7.61 3.05 -17.08
CA HIS A 55 8.96 3.38 -17.52
C HIS A 55 9.75 2.14 -17.97
N PHE A 56 9.41 0.97 -17.47
CA PHE A 56 9.94 -0.34 -17.85
C PHE A 56 8.93 -1.44 -17.50
N ALA A 57 9.18 -2.68 -17.94
CA ALA A 57 8.27 -3.79 -17.72
C ALA A 57 8.01 -4.01 -16.21
N PRO A 58 6.74 -3.91 -15.75
CA PRO A 58 6.40 -4.07 -14.35
C PRO A 58 6.48 -5.53 -13.91
N LYS A 59 6.78 -5.76 -12.62
CA LYS A 59 6.71 -7.06 -11.96
C LYS A 59 5.38 -7.25 -11.24
N ALA A 60 4.83 -6.18 -10.68
CA ALA A 60 3.48 -6.14 -10.12
C ALA A 60 2.59 -5.19 -10.93
N LYS A 61 1.30 -5.49 -10.98
CA LYS A 61 0.26 -4.59 -11.50
C LYS A 61 -0.43 -3.81 -10.38
N ARG A 62 -0.41 -4.35 -9.17
CA ARG A 62 -1.23 -3.89 -8.04
C ARG A 62 -0.45 -3.90 -6.73
N VAL A 63 -0.92 -3.10 -5.78
CA VAL A 63 -0.46 -3.11 -4.39
C VAL A 63 -1.65 -3.26 -3.46
N ILE A 64 -1.54 -4.19 -2.52
CA ILE A 64 -2.39 -4.24 -1.33
C ILE A 64 -1.51 -3.91 -0.13
N TYR A 65 -1.76 -2.77 0.51
CA TYR A 65 -1.00 -2.35 1.67
C TYR A 65 -1.85 -2.51 2.94
N LEU A 66 -1.51 -3.53 3.72
CA LEU A 66 -2.01 -3.81 5.06
C LEU A 66 -1.25 -2.93 6.06
N PHE A 67 -1.82 -1.78 6.46
CA PHE A 67 -1.15 -0.84 7.35
C PHE A 67 -1.65 -0.93 8.79
N GLN A 68 -0.75 -1.34 9.68
CA GLN A 68 -1.03 -1.62 11.08
C GLN A 68 -0.75 -0.33 11.84
N ASN A 69 -1.77 0.51 11.90
CA ASN A 69 -1.67 1.88 12.37
C ASN A 69 -1.45 1.90 13.89
N GLY A 70 -0.32 2.48 14.29
CA GLY A 70 0.14 2.49 15.67
C GLY A 70 1.44 1.72 15.88
N ALA A 71 2.28 1.50 14.87
CA ALA A 71 3.63 0.94 15.04
C ALA A 71 3.70 -0.38 15.84
N PRO A 72 3.37 -1.52 15.21
CA PRO A 72 3.41 -2.83 15.85
C PRO A 72 4.78 -3.10 16.49
N SER A 73 4.77 -3.66 17.69
CA SER A 73 6.04 -4.02 18.34
C SER A 73 6.72 -5.15 17.59
N GLN A 74 7.82 -4.83 16.91
CA GLN A 74 8.63 -5.80 16.18
C GLN A 74 9.16 -6.91 17.10
N GLN A 75 9.45 -6.56 18.36
CA GLN A 75 10.02 -7.46 19.36
C GLN A 75 9.03 -8.55 19.80
N GLU A 76 7.73 -8.27 19.74
CA GLU A 76 6.69 -9.26 20.08
C GLU A 76 6.16 -10.02 18.85
N LEU A 77 6.57 -9.66 17.63
CA LEU A 77 6.03 -10.27 16.40
C LEU A 77 7.09 -11.04 15.60
N PHE A 78 8.15 -10.36 15.16
CA PHE A 78 9.06 -10.88 14.12
C PHE A 78 10.54 -10.69 14.42
N ASP A 79 10.89 -9.95 15.47
CA ASP A 79 12.27 -9.67 15.84
C ASP A 79 12.63 -10.28 17.20
N TYR A 80 13.07 -11.54 17.18
CA TYR A 80 13.41 -12.28 18.37
C TYR A 80 14.67 -11.73 19.06
N LYS A 81 14.50 -11.24 20.30
CA LYS A 81 15.57 -10.64 21.12
C LYS A 81 15.66 -11.29 22.51
N PRO A 82 16.25 -12.50 22.62
CA PRO A 82 16.35 -13.20 23.91
C PRO A 82 17.12 -12.40 24.97
N LYS A 83 18.09 -11.57 24.54
CA LYS A 83 18.88 -10.73 25.44
C LYS A 83 18.04 -9.75 26.26
N LEU A 84 16.89 -9.32 25.76
CA LEU A 84 15.97 -8.48 26.52
C LEU A 84 15.30 -9.20 27.69
N ARG A 85 15.11 -10.53 27.59
CA ARG A 85 14.64 -11.34 28.72
C ARG A 85 15.75 -11.49 29.77
N ASP A 86 16.99 -11.70 29.36
CA ASP A 86 18.14 -11.80 30.27
C ASP A 86 18.41 -10.51 31.04
N LEU A 87 18.18 -9.36 30.39
CA LEU A 87 18.40 -8.03 30.94
C LEU A 87 17.13 -7.38 31.48
N LEU A 88 16.06 -8.16 31.70
CA LEU A 88 14.77 -7.64 32.17
C LEU A 88 14.94 -6.77 33.43
N GLY A 89 14.43 -5.54 33.36
CA GLY A 89 14.49 -4.57 34.47
C GLY A 89 15.82 -3.85 34.63
N GLN A 90 16.87 -4.21 33.88
CA GLN A 90 18.13 -3.46 33.86
C GLN A 90 18.00 -2.22 32.97
N GLU A 91 18.77 -1.17 33.26
CA GLU A 91 18.82 0.03 32.43
C GLU A 91 19.36 -0.28 31.03
N ILE A 92 18.78 0.36 30.00
CA ILE A 92 19.36 0.34 28.66
C ILE A 92 20.79 0.89 28.71
N PRO A 93 21.79 0.19 28.15
CA PRO A 93 23.16 0.69 28.15
C PRO A 93 23.26 2.06 27.46
N PRO A 94 23.98 3.04 28.03
CA PRO A 94 24.17 4.35 27.39
C PRO A 94 24.79 4.25 25.99
N SER A 95 25.65 3.26 25.76
CA SER A 95 26.25 2.99 24.43
C SER A 95 25.24 2.52 23.38
N VAL A 96 24.15 1.86 23.79
CA VAL A 96 23.07 1.43 22.88
C VAL A 96 22.10 2.58 22.64
N ARG A 97 21.77 3.34 23.70
CA ARG A 97 20.85 4.46 23.61
C ARG A 97 21.40 5.63 22.80
N GLY A 98 22.68 5.97 23.04
CA GLY A 98 23.33 7.13 22.46
C GLY A 98 22.53 8.41 22.71
N ASP A 99 22.55 9.30 21.71
CA ASP A 99 21.86 10.59 21.72
C ASP A 99 20.46 10.53 21.10
N GLN A 100 19.81 9.36 21.09
CA GLN A 100 18.48 9.22 20.51
C GLN A 100 17.51 10.23 21.14
N ARG A 101 16.87 11.05 20.28
CA ARG A 101 15.74 11.87 20.67
C ARG A 101 14.60 10.98 21.16
N LEU A 102 14.14 11.25 22.39
CA LEU A 102 13.01 10.57 22.99
C LEU A 102 11.69 11.32 22.71
N THR A 103 10.56 10.66 22.87
CA THR A 103 9.26 11.34 22.83
C THR A 103 9.09 12.20 24.08
N GLY A 104 8.12 13.13 24.05
CA GLY A 104 7.76 13.89 25.24
C GLY A 104 7.26 13.01 26.40
N MET A 105 6.82 11.78 26.14
CA MET A 105 6.32 10.86 27.17
C MET A 105 7.45 10.23 27.98
N THR A 106 8.60 9.96 27.35
CA THR A 106 9.74 9.32 28.00
C THR A 106 10.93 10.25 28.24
N ALA A 107 10.93 11.46 27.67
CA ALA A 107 12.01 12.44 27.84
C ALA A 107 12.27 12.83 29.30
N ASN A 108 11.24 12.85 30.15
CA ASN A 108 11.34 13.17 31.57
C ASN A 108 11.36 11.92 32.47
N GLN A 109 11.43 10.72 31.90
CA GLN A 109 11.49 9.49 32.67
C GLN A 109 12.89 9.33 33.27
N ALA A 110 12.97 9.00 34.56
CA ALA A 110 14.24 8.91 35.28
C ALA A 110 15.03 7.62 35.00
N SER A 111 14.37 6.59 34.46
CA SER A 111 14.89 5.22 34.31
C SER A 111 14.29 4.59 33.05
N PHE A 112 15.05 3.79 32.31
CA PHE A 112 14.64 3.13 31.08
C PHE A 112 14.89 1.61 31.17
N PRO A 113 14.09 0.89 31.99
CA PRO A 113 14.31 -0.52 32.20
C PRO A 113 13.96 -1.31 30.94
N LEU A 114 14.90 -2.14 30.49
CA LEU A 114 14.73 -3.08 29.39
C LEU A 114 13.59 -4.06 29.70
N VAL A 115 12.81 -4.38 28.67
CA VAL A 115 11.71 -5.33 28.79
C VAL A 115 11.76 -6.38 27.68
N GLY A 116 11.84 -7.64 28.10
CA GLY A 116 11.77 -8.79 27.22
C GLY A 116 10.34 -9.10 26.78
N SER A 117 10.22 -9.62 25.57
CA SER A 117 8.94 -10.05 25.01
C SER A 117 8.34 -11.20 25.83
N PHE A 118 7.05 -11.08 26.15
CA PHE A 118 6.30 -12.07 26.94
C PHE A 118 5.91 -13.33 26.12
N VAL A 119 6.21 -13.31 24.82
CA VAL A 119 5.81 -14.32 23.83
C VAL A 119 6.98 -15.17 23.40
N ASP A 120 6.72 -16.42 23.06
CA ASP A 120 7.74 -17.34 22.59
C ASP A 120 7.88 -17.29 21.08
N PHE A 121 9.09 -17.62 20.61
CA PHE A 121 9.48 -17.55 19.22
C PHE A 121 10.00 -18.90 18.73
N GLN A 122 9.72 -19.20 17.47
CA GLN A 122 10.31 -20.34 16.76
C GLN A 122 10.70 -19.92 15.34
N GLN A 123 11.61 -20.69 14.74
CA GLN A 123 11.95 -20.54 13.33
C GLN A 123 11.05 -21.43 12.49
N TYR A 124 10.46 -20.87 11.44
CA TYR A 124 9.54 -21.58 10.55
C TYR A 124 10.07 -21.63 9.12
N GLY A 125 9.58 -22.60 8.36
CA GLY A 125 9.86 -22.75 6.94
C GLY A 125 11.34 -22.98 6.60
N GLN A 126 11.63 -22.88 5.30
CA GLN A 126 12.98 -22.88 4.75
C GLN A 126 13.69 -21.54 4.99
N SER A 127 12.93 -20.45 5.05
CA SER A 127 13.38 -19.10 5.40
C SER A 127 13.99 -19.00 6.80
N ARG A 128 13.64 -19.94 7.71
CA ARG A 128 14.05 -19.94 9.12
C ARG A 128 13.71 -18.61 9.81
N ALA A 129 12.68 -17.93 9.34
CA ALA A 129 12.23 -16.66 9.91
C ALA A 129 11.73 -16.87 11.35
N TRP A 130 12.17 -16.01 12.26
CA TRP A 130 11.67 -15.97 13.63
C TRP A 130 10.29 -15.33 13.66
N VAL A 131 9.30 -16.08 14.14
CA VAL A 131 7.92 -15.59 14.29
C VAL A 131 7.42 -15.97 15.69
N SER A 132 6.73 -15.04 16.35
CA SER A 132 6.16 -15.31 17.67
C SER A 132 4.93 -16.20 17.60
N ASN A 133 4.59 -16.84 18.72
CA ASN A 133 3.37 -17.64 18.85
C ASN A 133 2.07 -16.82 18.73
N LEU A 134 2.14 -15.49 18.63
CA LEU A 134 1.00 -14.63 18.33
C LEU A 134 0.56 -14.68 16.87
N MET A 135 1.46 -15.08 15.96
CA MET A 135 1.23 -15.06 14.52
C MET A 135 1.27 -16.47 13.88
N PRO A 136 0.49 -17.45 14.39
CA PRO A 136 0.55 -18.85 13.94
C PRO A 136 0.15 -19.08 12.48
N TYR A 137 -0.62 -18.19 11.85
CA TYR A 137 -0.98 -18.29 10.44
C TYR A 137 0.09 -17.66 9.54
N THR A 138 0.64 -16.50 9.92
CA THR A 138 1.80 -15.91 9.22
C THR A 138 3.00 -16.85 9.25
N ALA A 139 3.22 -17.55 10.36
CA ALA A 139 4.27 -18.56 10.51
C ALA A 139 4.20 -19.68 9.43
N LYS A 140 3.01 -19.98 8.90
CA LYS A 140 2.82 -21.02 7.86
C LYS A 140 3.20 -20.55 6.46
N ILE A 141 3.31 -19.24 6.24
CA ILE A 141 3.55 -18.67 4.92
C ILE A 141 4.89 -17.94 4.82
N VAL A 142 5.77 -18.05 5.83
CA VAL A 142 7.07 -17.34 5.88
C VAL A 142 7.94 -17.55 4.65
N ASP A 143 7.81 -18.68 3.97
CA ASP A 143 8.57 -18.98 2.75
C ASP A 143 8.06 -18.22 1.52
N GLU A 144 6.89 -17.59 1.60
CA GLU A 144 6.36 -16.65 0.60
C GLU A 144 6.69 -15.19 0.94
N LEU A 145 7.19 -14.93 2.15
CA LEU A 145 7.39 -13.59 2.69
C LEU A 145 8.85 -13.16 2.56
N CYS A 146 9.05 -11.88 2.26
CA CYS A 146 10.30 -11.18 2.48
C CYS A 146 10.16 -10.27 3.71
N PHE A 147 10.82 -10.62 4.81
CA PHE A 147 10.90 -9.74 5.97
C PHE A 147 11.98 -8.68 5.75
N VAL A 148 11.68 -7.42 6.05
CA VAL A 148 12.66 -6.34 6.12
C VAL A 148 12.71 -5.85 7.56
N LYS A 149 13.76 -6.21 8.30
CA LYS A 149 13.88 -5.94 9.75
C LYS A 149 14.55 -4.61 10.08
N SER A 150 15.16 -3.99 9.09
CA SER A 150 16.03 -2.82 9.20
C SER A 150 15.39 -1.54 8.63
N MET A 151 14.06 -1.45 8.62
CA MET A 151 13.37 -0.23 8.21
C MET A 151 13.66 0.90 9.20
N TYR A 152 13.85 2.13 8.74
CA TYR A 152 13.94 3.30 9.63
C TYR A 152 13.37 4.57 9.02
N THR A 153 13.06 5.53 9.89
CA THR A 153 12.47 6.85 9.58
C THR A 153 12.99 7.91 10.56
N GLU A 154 12.86 9.19 10.25
CA GLU A 154 13.15 10.29 11.17
C GLU A 154 11.94 10.69 12.03
N ALA A 155 10.74 10.30 11.60
CA ALA A 155 9.49 10.68 12.24
C ALA A 155 9.25 9.87 13.52
N ILE A 156 9.22 10.54 14.67
CA ILE A 156 9.02 9.89 15.97
C ILE A 156 7.56 9.91 16.46
N ASN A 157 6.68 10.66 15.79
CA ASN A 157 5.26 10.78 16.16
C ASN A 157 4.40 10.15 15.07
N HIS A 158 3.28 9.54 15.48
CA HIS A 158 2.37 8.83 14.58
C HIS A 158 1.96 9.66 13.37
N ASP A 159 1.41 10.86 13.56
CA ASP A 159 0.87 11.64 12.45
C ASP A 159 1.93 12.03 11.39
N PRO A 160 3.11 12.58 11.75
CA PRO A 160 4.22 12.76 10.79
C PRO A 160 4.72 11.47 10.15
N ALA A 161 4.80 10.37 10.90
CA ALA A 161 5.32 9.10 10.39
C ALA A 161 4.36 8.44 9.40
N LEU A 162 3.06 8.41 9.71
CA LEU A 162 1.98 8.00 8.81
C LEU A 162 2.00 8.85 7.54
N THR A 163 2.07 10.18 7.68
CA THR A 163 2.14 11.09 6.53
C THR A 163 3.38 10.79 5.68
N PHE A 164 4.52 10.48 6.32
CA PHE A 164 5.77 10.18 5.61
C PHE A 164 5.72 8.86 4.85
N LEU A 165 5.24 7.78 5.47
CA LEU A 165 5.08 6.49 4.80
C LEU A 165 4.15 6.58 3.60
N GLN A 166 3.09 7.39 3.72
CA GLN A 166 2.07 7.49 2.69
C GLN A 166 2.41 8.50 1.59
N THR A 167 3.10 9.59 1.90
CA THR A 167 3.30 10.71 0.95
C THR A 167 4.77 11.04 0.66
N GLY A 168 5.69 10.34 1.33
CA GLY A 168 7.13 10.60 1.28
C GLY A 168 7.56 11.96 1.86
N SER A 169 6.67 12.62 2.59
CA SER A 169 6.94 13.83 3.38
C SER A 169 6.29 13.76 4.76
N GLN A 170 6.95 14.28 5.80
CA GLN A 170 6.35 14.42 7.14
C GLN A 170 5.30 15.54 7.18
N GLN A 171 5.38 16.50 6.26
CA GLN A 171 4.39 17.56 6.08
C GLN A 171 3.28 17.09 5.13
N GLY A 172 2.03 17.42 5.48
CA GLY A 172 0.85 17.09 4.68
C GLY A 172 0.76 17.86 3.35
N ASN A 173 -0.41 17.75 2.70
CA ASN A 173 -0.70 18.35 1.38
C ASN A 173 0.18 17.84 0.24
N ARG A 174 0.74 16.65 0.38
CA ARG A 174 1.41 15.93 -0.71
C ARG A 174 0.58 14.74 -1.17
N PRO A 175 0.67 14.36 -2.45
CA PRO A 175 -0.03 13.19 -2.95
C PRO A 175 0.47 11.93 -2.25
N SER A 176 -0.47 11.08 -1.87
CA SER A 176 -0.18 9.75 -1.32
C SER A 176 0.38 8.80 -2.39
N MET A 177 0.97 7.69 -1.96
CA MET A 177 1.55 6.67 -2.84
C MET A 177 0.50 6.10 -3.80
N GLY A 178 -0.72 5.84 -3.32
CA GLY A 178 -1.84 5.44 -4.17
C GLY A 178 -2.20 6.50 -5.22
N ALA A 179 -2.15 7.79 -4.88
CA ALA A 179 -2.37 8.88 -5.83
C ALA A 179 -1.24 8.99 -6.87
N TRP A 180 0.02 8.83 -6.47
CA TRP A 180 1.16 8.77 -7.39
C TRP A 180 1.06 7.61 -8.38
N LEU A 181 0.56 6.46 -7.93
CA LEU A 181 0.33 5.31 -8.80
C LEU A 181 -0.85 5.51 -9.76
N SER A 182 -1.93 6.13 -9.27
CA SER A 182 -3.05 6.57 -10.12
C SER A 182 -2.57 7.56 -11.18
N TYR A 183 -1.70 8.50 -10.83
CA TYR A 183 -1.08 9.44 -11.78
C TYR A 183 -0.14 8.75 -12.77
N GLY A 184 0.81 7.95 -12.29
CA GLY A 184 1.82 7.33 -13.14
C GLY A 184 1.27 6.27 -14.10
N LEU A 185 0.22 5.55 -13.70
CA LEU A 185 -0.28 4.37 -14.43
C LEU A 185 -1.78 4.43 -14.80
N GLY A 186 -2.50 5.48 -14.41
CA GLY A 186 -3.90 5.71 -14.79
C GLY A 186 -4.92 4.86 -14.03
N ASN A 187 -5.91 4.30 -14.74
CA ASN A 187 -6.86 3.31 -14.21
C ASN A 187 -7.02 2.12 -15.18
N GLU A 188 -7.01 0.88 -14.67
CA GLU A 188 -7.25 -0.33 -15.48
C GLU A 188 -8.74 -0.70 -15.56
N ASN A 189 -9.53 -0.32 -14.55
CA ASN A 189 -10.97 -0.56 -14.52
C ASN A 189 -11.73 0.77 -14.55
N GLN A 190 -12.50 0.99 -15.61
CA GLN A 190 -13.27 2.21 -15.76
C GLN A 190 -14.50 2.34 -14.83
N ASN A 191 -14.85 1.28 -14.09
CA ASN A 191 -16.01 1.21 -13.20
C ASN A 191 -15.63 1.30 -11.71
N LEU A 192 -14.34 1.23 -11.38
CA LEU A 192 -13.83 1.32 -10.01
C LEU A 192 -12.68 2.33 -9.94
N PRO A 193 -12.44 2.96 -8.78
CA PRO A 193 -11.31 3.87 -8.63
C PRO A 193 -9.98 3.10 -8.68
N ALA A 194 -8.92 3.75 -9.19
CA ALA A 194 -7.58 3.17 -9.17
C ALA A 194 -7.00 3.01 -7.76
N PHE A 195 -7.50 3.79 -6.79
CA PHE A 195 -7.05 3.84 -5.41
C PHE A 195 -8.22 3.80 -4.42
N THR A 196 -8.31 2.71 -3.65
CA THR A 196 -9.34 2.48 -2.63
C THR A 196 -8.75 2.40 -1.23
N VAL A 197 -9.49 2.91 -0.24
CA VAL A 197 -9.11 2.88 1.18
C VAL A 197 -10.16 2.15 2.00
N LEU A 198 -9.70 1.24 2.85
CA LEU A 198 -10.52 0.45 3.77
C LEU A 198 -10.06 0.70 5.20
N LEU A 199 -10.99 1.04 6.08
CA LEU A 199 -10.70 1.31 7.49
C LEU A 199 -11.26 0.20 8.37
N SER A 200 -10.47 -0.23 9.35
CA SER A 200 -10.92 -1.07 10.45
C SER A 200 -10.24 -0.64 11.75
N ARG A 201 -10.81 -1.06 12.87
CA ARG A 201 -10.30 -0.72 14.20
C ARG A 201 -10.37 -1.94 15.09
N GLY A 202 -9.23 -2.30 15.68
CA GLY A 202 -9.14 -3.33 16.70
C GLY A 202 -9.14 -2.74 18.12
N VAL A 203 -8.63 -3.51 19.06
CA VAL A 203 -8.52 -3.13 20.48
C VAL A 203 -7.29 -2.24 20.70
N GLY A 204 -7.36 -1.34 21.69
CA GLY A 204 -6.24 -0.49 22.10
C GLY A 204 -6.36 0.95 21.60
N ASN A 205 -5.24 1.68 21.68
CA ASN A 205 -5.21 3.09 21.31
C ASN A 205 -5.31 3.27 19.78
N GLY A 206 -6.39 3.93 19.35
CA GLY A 206 -6.64 4.21 17.93
C GLY A 206 -6.11 5.59 17.58
N GLN A 207 -4.92 5.63 16.95
CA GLN A 207 -4.40 6.87 16.39
C GLN A 207 -5.29 7.33 15.23
N GLY A 208 -5.44 8.65 15.11
CA GLY A 208 -6.32 9.26 14.10
C GLY A 208 -5.86 8.91 12.68
N VAL A 209 -6.76 8.28 11.91
CA VAL A 209 -6.57 8.05 10.47
C VAL A 209 -7.43 9.07 9.73
N TYR A 210 -6.77 10.03 9.08
CA TYR A 210 -7.41 11.17 8.43
C TYR A 210 -7.23 11.12 6.92
N SER A 211 -8.18 11.72 6.18
CA SER A 211 -8.21 11.69 4.71
C SER A 211 -6.97 12.24 4.01
N LYS A 212 -6.18 13.07 4.69
CA LYS A 212 -4.88 13.52 4.20
C LYS A 212 -3.92 12.37 3.85
N LEU A 213 -4.06 11.19 4.48
CA LEU A 213 -3.20 10.03 4.24
C LEU A 213 -3.45 9.35 2.89
N TRP A 214 -4.59 9.62 2.25
CA TRP A 214 -4.93 9.12 0.91
C TRP A 214 -5.34 10.25 -0.03
N SER A 215 -4.81 11.46 0.21
CA SER A 215 -5.10 12.62 -0.61
C SER A 215 -4.35 12.57 -1.96
N ASN A 216 -4.96 13.18 -2.98
CA ASN A 216 -4.29 13.56 -4.23
C ASN A 216 -3.30 14.74 -4.06
N GLY A 217 -3.34 15.46 -2.94
CA GLY A 217 -2.48 16.62 -2.70
C GLY A 217 -2.66 17.67 -3.80
N PHE A 218 -1.57 17.92 -4.54
CA PHE A 218 -1.56 18.86 -5.67
C PHE A 218 -1.77 18.20 -7.04
N LEU A 219 -1.95 16.89 -7.11
CA LEU A 219 -2.35 16.21 -8.35
C LEU A 219 -3.84 16.46 -8.60
N ASP A 220 -4.29 16.24 -9.83
CA ASP A 220 -5.70 16.39 -10.19
C ASP A 220 -6.62 15.54 -9.30
N SER A 221 -7.83 16.05 -9.07
CA SER A 221 -8.83 15.44 -8.18
C SER A 221 -9.26 14.02 -8.58
N VAL A 222 -9.01 13.60 -9.82
CA VAL A 222 -9.22 12.22 -10.30
C VAL A 222 -8.32 11.18 -9.61
N HIS A 223 -7.22 11.61 -8.97
CA HIS A 223 -6.28 10.72 -8.27
C HIS A 223 -6.56 10.56 -6.77
N GLN A 224 -7.64 11.16 -6.28
CA GLN A 224 -8.06 11.09 -4.88
C GLN A 224 -8.42 9.65 -4.48
N GLY A 225 -7.91 9.18 -3.34
CA GLY A 225 -8.30 7.88 -2.79
C GLY A 225 -9.77 7.88 -2.36
N VAL A 226 -10.49 6.82 -2.70
CA VAL A 226 -11.90 6.65 -2.34
C VAL A 226 -12.04 5.69 -1.17
N GLN A 227 -12.59 6.17 -0.06
CA GLN A 227 -12.83 5.32 1.11
C GLN A 227 -14.11 4.51 0.94
N PHE A 228 -14.02 3.19 1.16
CA PHE A 228 -15.19 2.34 1.25
C PHE A 228 -15.54 2.11 2.73
N SER A 229 -16.78 2.42 3.09
CA SER A 229 -17.35 2.35 4.42
C SER A 229 -17.99 1.00 4.68
N LYS A 230 -18.13 0.66 5.96
CA LYS A 230 -18.74 -0.60 6.43
C LYS A 230 -20.28 -0.61 6.44
N GLY A 231 -20.92 0.47 6.02
CA GLY A 231 -22.37 0.67 6.12
C GLY A 231 -23.14 0.25 4.86
N GLU A 232 -24.45 0.49 4.85
CA GLU A 232 -25.32 0.23 3.70
C GLU A 232 -24.92 1.01 2.43
N ASP A 233 -24.25 2.15 2.64
CA ASP A 233 -23.60 2.93 1.58
C ASP A 233 -22.07 2.82 1.71
N PRO A 234 -21.46 1.80 1.09
CA PRO A 234 -20.00 1.65 1.07
C PRO A 234 -19.31 2.88 0.51
N VAL A 235 -19.88 3.51 -0.50
CA VAL A 235 -19.44 4.82 -0.98
C VAL A 235 -20.56 5.80 -0.73
N LEU A 236 -20.27 6.85 0.05
CA LEU A 236 -21.27 7.84 0.41
C LEU A 236 -21.82 8.53 -0.83
N TYR A 237 -23.14 8.76 -0.84
CA TYR A 237 -23.87 9.42 -1.93
C TYR A 237 -23.80 8.70 -3.27
N LEU A 238 -23.47 7.40 -3.27
CA LEU A 238 -23.43 6.62 -4.48
C LEU A 238 -24.85 6.23 -4.94
N ARG A 239 -25.77 5.89 -4.03
CA ARG A 239 -27.14 5.51 -4.39
C ARG A 239 -27.94 6.70 -4.91
N ASP A 240 -28.81 6.44 -5.90
CA ASP A 240 -29.75 7.44 -6.38
C ASP A 240 -30.87 7.70 -5.34
N PRO A 241 -31.40 8.93 -5.25
CA PRO A 241 -32.54 9.24 -4.40
C PRO A 241 -33.79 8.41 -4.78
N GLU A 242 -34.67 8.16 -3.80
CA GLU A 242 -35.94 7.47 -4.08
C GLU A 242 -36.76 8.19 -5.16
N GLY A 243 -37.30 7.41 -6.10
CA GLY A 243 -38.13 7.91 -7.20
C GLY A 243 -37.37 8.37 -8.45
N LEU A 244 -36.03 8.29 -8.45
CA LEU A 244 -35.21 8.62 -9.62
C LEU A 244 -34.82 7.34 -10.35
N ASP A 245 -35.19 7.21 -11.62
CA ASP A 245 -34.83 6.04 -12.41
C ASP A 245 -33.40 6.18 -13.01
N ARG A 246 -32.81 5.05 -13.42
CA ARG A 246 -31.43 5.02 -13.93
C ARG A 246 -31.25 5.79 -15.27
N LYS A 247 -32.31 5.88 -16.07
CA LYS A 247 -32.35 6.61 -17.34
C LYS A 247 -32.40 8.12 -17.07
N ASP A 248 -33.25 8.56 -16.15
CA ASP A 248 -33.34 9.95 -15.69
C ASP A 248 -31.98 10.41 -15.13
N ARG A 249 -31.31 9.53 -14.35
CA ARG A 249 -29.96 9.80 -13.84
C ARG A 249 -28.93 10.00 -14.95
N ARG A 250 -28.95 9.14 -15.98
CA ARG A 250 -28.05 9.23 -17.13
C ARG A 250 -28.26 10.53 -17.90
N GLU A 251 -29.52 10.88 -18.17
CA GLU A 251 -29.89 12.12 -18.87
C GLU A 251 -29.49 13.37 -18.06
N MET A 252 -29.67 13.34 -16.73
CA MET A 252 -29.19 14.41 -15.84
C MET A 252 -27.66 14.58 -15.94
N LEU A 253 -26.90 13.49 -15.95
CA LEU A 253 -25.44 13.53 -16.07
C LEU A 253 -24.98 14.02 -17.45
N ASP A 254 -25.67 13.62 -18.52
CA ASP A 254 -25.40 14.11 -19.88
C ASP A 254 -25.61 15.62 -19.99
N ASN A 255 -26.71 16.13 -19.43
CA ASN A 255 -26.99 17.56 -19.39
C ASN A 255 -25.98 18.32 -18.52
N LEU A 256 -25.60 17.77 -17.36
CA LEU A 256 -24.58 18.37 -16.50
C LEU A 256 -23.21 18.39 -17.19
N SER A 257 -22.86 17.34 -17.93
CA SER A 257 -21.64 17.28 -18.74
C SER A 257 -21.62 18.39 -19.80
N GLN A 258 -22.73 18.62 -20.51
CA GLN A 258 -22.85 19.72 -21.48
C GLN A 258 -22.69 21.10 -20.84
N LEU A 259 -23.30 21.33 -19.67
CA LEU A 259 -23.16 22.61 -18.94
C LEU A 259 -21.71 22.84 -18.47
N ASN A 260 -21.04 21.77 -18.01
CA ASN A 260 -19.64 21.84 -17.63
C ASN A 260 -18.74 22.10 -18.84
N GLU A 261 -19.03 21.52 -20.01
CA GLU A 261 -18.29 21.79 -21.24
C GLU A 261 -18.41 23.27 -21.65
N LEU A 262 -19.61 23.85 -21.58
CA LEU A 262 -19.79 25.29 -21.81
C LEU A 262 -18.95 26.13 -20.83
N SER A 263 -18.96 25.76 -19.55
CA SER A 263 -18.14 26.43 -18.52
C SER A 263 -16.63 26.26 -18.78
N TYR A 264 -16.20 25.08 -19.24
CA TYR A 264 -14.80 24.82 -19.58
C TYR A 264 -14.35 25.67 -20.78
N GLN A 265 -15.20 25.83 -21.80
CA GLN A 265 -14.92 26.70 -22.95
C GLN A 265 -14.80 28.18 -22.55
N GLU A 266 -15.53 28.62 -21.52
CA GLU A 266 -15.47 29.99 -21.01
C GLU A 266 -14.23 30.23 -20.13
N PHE A 267 -13.94 29.34 -19.19
CA PHE A 267 -12.93 29.57 -18.15
C PHE A 267 -11.59 28.85 -18.37
N GLY A 268 -11.58 27.76 -19.15
CA GLY A 268 -10.40 26.94 -19.41
C GLY A 268 -9.86 26.16 -18.19
N ASP A 269 -10.61 26.08 -17.09
CA ASP A 269 -10.18 25.42 -15.85
C ASP A 269 -10.26 23.88 -15.97
N PRO A 270 -9.11 23.16 -15.92
CA PRO A 270 -9.10 21.69 -16.03
C PRO A 270 -9.84 20.98 -14.90
N GLU A 271 -10.07 21.60 -13.73
CA GLU A 271 -10.86 20.99 -12.65
C GLU A 271 -12.33 20.78 -13.05
N ILE A 272 -12.85 21.54 -14.01
CA ILE A 272 -14.20 21.34 -14.56
C ILE A 272 -14.27 19.96 -15.26
N ALA A 273 -13.28 19.65 -16.09
CA ALA A 273 -13.20 18.35 -16.76
C ALA A 273 -12.96 17.19 -15.76
N ALA A 274 -12.18 17.43 -14.71
CA ALA A 274 -11.96 16.44 -13.64
C ALA A 274 -13.27 16.09 -12.90
N LYS A 275 -14.10 17.10 -12.59
CA LYS A 275 -15.43 16.89 -11.96
C LYS A 275 -16.37 16.06 -12.84
N VAL A 276 -16.41 16.32 -14.15
CA VAL A 276 -17.20 15.51 -15.09
C VAL A 276 -16.76 14.04 -15.02
N LYS A 277 -15.46 13.77 -15.08
CA LYS A 277 -14.91 12.42 -14.96
C LYS A 277 -15.27 11.75 -13.63
N GLN A 278 -15.28 12.49 -12.53
CA GLN A 278 -15.69 11.98 -11.22
C GLN A 278 -17.19 11.61 -11.18
N TYR A 279 -18.06 12.43 -11.76
CA TYR A 279 -19.49 12.10 -11.83
C TYR A 279 -19.77 10.86 -12.68
N GLU A 280 -19.07 10.71 -13.81
CA GLU A 280 -19.13 9.50 -14.64
C GLU A 280 -18.66 8.25 -13.90
N MET A 281 -17.56 8.36 -13.16
CA MET A 281 -17.05 7.26 -12.34
C MET A 281 -18.06 6.86 -11.26
N ALA A 282 -18.62 7.84 -10.55
CA ALA A 282 -19.65 7.59 -9.53
C ALA A 282 -20.86 6.86 -10.12
N TYR A 283 -21.34 7.26 -11.30
CA TYR A 283 -22.44 6.57 -11.98
C TYR A 283 -22.11 5.11 -12.31
N ARG A 284 -20.89 4.81 -12.79
CA ARG A 284 -20.48 3.43 -13.09
C ARG A 284 -20.31 2.59 -11.82
N MET A 285 -19.79 3.20 -10.77
CA MET A 285 -19.60 2.57 -9.46
C MET A 285 -20.93 2.12 -8.84
N GLN A 286 -22.06 2.78 -9.13
CA GLN A 286 -23.39 2.40 -8.62
C GLN A 286 -23.73 0.93 -8.89
N THR A 287 -23.31 0.39 -10.03
CA THR A 287 -23.53 -1.03 -10.35
C THR A 287 -22.39 -1.94 -9.93
N ALA A 288 -21.14 -1.47 -10.02
CA ALA A 288 -19.97 -2.30 -9.74
C ALA A 288 -19.73 -2.50 -8.23
N VAL A 289 -19.93 -1.46 -7.42
CA VAL A 289 -19.64 -1.50 -5.98
C VAL A 289 -20.50 -2.55 -5.24
N PRO A 290 -21.83 -2.64 -5.44
CA PRO A 290 -22.63 -3.65 -4.76
C PRO A 290 -22.15 -5.09 -5.02
N GLU A 291 -21.75 -5.41 -6.26
CA GLU A 291 -21.25 -6.75 -6.61
C GLU A 291 -19.91 -7.06 -5.95
N VAL A 292 -19.00 -6.09 -5.92
CA VAL A 292 -17.68 -6.25 -5.27
C VAL A 292 -17.81 -6.37 -3.75
N MET A 293 -18.76 -5.64 -3.15
CA MET A 293 -19.02 -5.64 -1.71
C MET A 293 -19.84 -6.86 -1.25
N ASP A 294 -20.50 -7.56 -2.16
CA ASP A 294 -21.29 -8.75 -1.84
C ASP A 294 -20.38 -9.94 -1.51
N LEU A 295 -20.23 -10.24 -0.23
CA LEU A 295 -19.47 -11.40 0.26
C LEU A 295 -20.32 -12.66 0.43
N SER A 296 -21.64 -12.60 0.19
CA SER A 296 -22.56 -13.72 0.41
C SER A 296 -22.33 -14.91 -0.54
N LYS A 297 -21.64 -14.66 -1.65
CA LYS A 297 -21.32 -15.65 -2.68
C LYS A 297 -19.94 -16.31 -2.50
N GLU A 298 -19.21 -15.93 -1.47
CA GLU A 298 -17.90 -16.53 -1.18
C GLU A 298 -18.10 -17.95 -0.67
N SER A 299 -17.30 -18.89 -1.18
CA SER A 299 -17.40 -20.30 -0.78
C SER A 299 -17.00 -20.50 0.68
N ASP A 300 -17.57 -21.51 1.34
CA ASP A 300 -17.25 -21.88 2.72
C ASP A 300 -15.75 -22.09 2.98
N ASP A 301 -15.01 -22.61 2.00
CA ASP A 301 -13.56 -22.80 2.11
C ASP A 301 -12.79 -21.47 2.22
N ILE A 302 -13.23 -20.43 1.49
CA ILE A 302 -12.66 -19.08 1.57
C ILE A 302 -13.01 -18.44 2.91
N VAL A 303 -14.26 -18.57 3.36
CA VAL A 303 -14.68 -18.08 4.68
C VAL A 303 -13.86 -18.74 5.79
N LYS A 304 -13.63 -20.05 5.69
CA LYS A 304 -12.79 -20.79 6.64
C LYS A 304 -11.33 -20.34 6.59
N LEU A 305 -10.80 -20.05 5.40
CA LEU A 305 -9.43 -19.58 5.21
C LEU A 305 -9.22 -18.22 5.92
N TYR A 306 -10.08 -17.24 5.66
CA TYR A 306 -9.99 -15.89 6.24
C TYR A 306 -10.47 -15.82 7.71
N GLY A 307 -11.31 -16.74 8.13
CA GLY A 307 -11.97 -16.74 9.43
C GLY A 307 -13.36 -16.06 9.40
N PRO A 308 -14.24 -16.36 10.38
CA PRO A 308 -15.65 -15.95 10.34
C PRO A 308 -15.85 -14.43 10.34
N ASP A 309 -14.91 -13.67 10.89
CA ASP A 309 -14.97 -12.21 10.91
C ASP A 309 -14.92 -11.61 9.50
N CYS A 310 -14.52 -12.37 8.47
CA CYS A 310 -14.53 -11.91 7.08
C CYS A 310 -15.95 -11.63 6.55
N LEU A 311 -16.98 -12.15 7.20
CA LEU A 311 -18.38 -11.89 6.87
C LEU A 311 -18.98 -10.70 7.63
N VAL A 312 -18.22 -10.06 8.51
CA VAL A 312 -18.67 -8.94 9.32
C VAL A 312 -18.10 -7.63 8.73
N PRO A 313 -18.94 -6.77 8.10
CA PRO A 313 -18.45 -5.55 7.46
C PRO A 313 -17.65 -4.64 8.42
N GLY A 314 -16.50 -4.16 7.94
CA GLY A 314 -15.62 -3.26 8.67
C GLY A 314 -14.63 -3.92 9.63
N THR A 315 -14.63 -5.25 9.76
CA THR A 315 -13.52 -5.97 10.39
C THR A 315 -12.28 -5.97 9.50
N TYR A 316 -11.11 -6.26 10.08
CA TYR A 316 -9.89 -6.42 9.30
C TYR A 316 -9.98 -7.58 8.31
N ALA A 317 -10.56 -8.71 8.73
CA ALA A 317 -10.74 -9.88 7.88
C ALA A 317 -11.65 -9.59 6.67
N ALA A 318 -12.76 -8.87 6.87
CA ALA A 318 -13.65 -8.48 5.78
C ALA A 318 -12.93 -7.54 4.79
N ASN A 319 -12.13 -6.61 5.32
CA ASN A 319 -11.34 -5.71 4.47
C ASN A 319 -10.27 -6.45 3.68
N CYS A 320 -9.62 -7.49 4.23
CA CYS A 320 -8.66 -8.31 3.49
C CYS A 320 -9.32 -9.07 2.33
N LEU A 321 -10.47 -9.68 2.57
CA LEU A 321 -11.24 -10.37 1.54
C LEU A 321 -11.73 -9.40 0.46
N LEU A 322 -12.23 -8.24 0.86
CA LEU A 322 -12.63 -7.17 -0.05
C LEU A 322 -11.43 -6.65 -0.87
N ALA A 323 -10.24 -6.54 -0.28
CA ALA A 323 -9.03 -6.13 -0.99
C ALA A 323 -8.65 -7.11 -2.11
N ARG A 324 -8.82 -8.42 -1.87
CA ARG A 324 -8.67 -9.43 -2.93
C ARG A 324 -9.67 -9.17 -4.06
N LYS A 325 -10.96 -8.99 -3.75
CA LYS A 325 -12.01 -8.74 -4.75
C LYS A 325 -11.78 -7.44 -5.54
N LEU A 326 -11.39 -6.37 -4.87
CA LEU A 326 -11.05 -5.09 -5.51
C LEU A 326 -9.87 -5.27 -6.48
N SER A 327 -8.84 -6.02 -6.06
CA SER A 327 -7.67 -6.30 -6.89
C SER A 327 -8.02 -7.17 -8.10
N GLU A 328 -8.87 -8.19 -7.93
CA GLU A 328 -9.42 -8.99 -9.03
C GLU A 328 -10.15 -8.13 -10.06
N ASN A 329 -10.88 -7.14 -9.57
CA ASN A 329 -11.59 -6.17 -10.39
C ASN A 329 -10.71 -4.99 -10.83
N GLY A 330 -9.38 -5.15 -10.84
CA GLY A 330 -8.48 -4.16 -11.45
C GLY A 330 -8.25 -2.88 -10.65
N VAL A 331 -8.60 -2.84 -9.36
CA VAL A 331 -8.14 -1.76 -8.48
C VAL A 331 -6.63 -1.92 -8.26
N ARG A 332 -5.87 -0.86 -8.55
CA ARG A 332 -4.41 -0.90 -8.58
C ARG A 332 -3.79 -0.69 -7.20
N PHE A 333 -4.39 0.12 -6.35
CA PHE A 333 -3.90 0.34 -5.00
C PHE A 333 -5.05 0.18 -3.99
N VAL A 334 -4.94 -0.80 -3.11
CA VAL A 334 -5.87 -0.98 -1.99
C VAL A 334 -5.12 -0.76 -0.69
N GLN A 335 -5.48 0.29 0.02
CA GLN A 335 -4.90 0.65 1.32
C GLN A 335 -5.83 0.22 2.44
N LEU A 336 -5.35 -0.62 3.34
CA LEU A 336 -6.04 -0.94 4.58
C LEU A 336 -5.35 -0.17 5.69
N TYR A 337 -6.14 0.47 6.55
CA TYR A 337 -5.65 0.99 7.83
C TYR A 337 -6.36 0.25 8.96
N HIS A 338 -5.58 -0.45 9.78
CA HIS A 338 -6.07 -1.12 10.98
C HIS A 338 -5.56 -0.42 12.23
N GLN A 339 -6.43 0.32 12.92
CA GLN A 339 -6.09 1.07 14.12
C GLN A 339 -6.00 0.17 15.37
N GLY A 340 -5.24 0.61 16.38
CA GLY A 340 -5.19 -0.01 17.71
C GLY A 340 -3.79 -0.47 18.15
N TRP A 341 -2.76 -0.29 17.33
CA TRP A 341 -1.42 -0.83 17.63
C TRP A 341 -0.58 0.03 18.57
N ASP A 342 -1.08 1.21 18.96
CA ASP A 342 -0.30 2.15 19.76
C ASP A 342 -0.25 1.83 21.26
N GLN A 343 0.65 0.90 21.60
CA GLN A 343 0.68 0.21 22.89
C GLN A 343 1.72 0.80 23.84
N HIS A 344 1.40 1.96 24.40
CA HIS A 344 2.19 2.63 25.45
C HIS A 344 2.01 2.04 26.85
N GLY A 345 1.02 1.17 27.02
CA GLY A 345 0.76 0.35 28.21
C GLY A 345 -0.16 -0.81 27.82
N ASN A 346 -0.36 -1.79 28.71
CA ASN A 346 -1.21 -2.96 28.45
C ASN A 346 -0.83 -3.75 27.17
N LEU A 347 0.44 -3.65 26.76
CA LEU A 347 0.93 -4.22 25.52
C LEU A 347 0.66 -5.72 25.44
N PRO A 348 0.94 -6.55 26.48
CA PRO A 348 0.70 -7.99 26.37
C PRO A 348 -0.74 -8.37 26.03
N TYR A 349 -1.73 -7.68 26.62
CA TYR A 349 -3.13 -7.91 26.33
C TYR A 349 -3.52 -7.37 24.94
N GLU A 350 -3.18 -6.11 24.66
CA GLU A 350 -3.61 -5.44 23.43
C GLU A 350 -2.99 -6.07 22.20
N ILE A 351 -1.69 -6.40 22.21
CA ILE A 351 -1.02 -7.00 21.05
C ILE A 351 -1.54 -8.41 20.76
N THR A 352 -1.92 -9.16 21.80
CA THR A 352 -2.53 -10.48 21.62
C THR A 352 -3.88 -10.38 20.90
N LYS A 353 -4.67 -9.34 21.20
CA LYS A 353 -5.94 -9.08 20.51
C LYS A 353 -5.70 -8.60 19.08
N GLN A 354 -4.80 -7.64 18.88
CA GLN A 354 -4.46 -7.13 17.55
C GLN A 354 -3.89 -8.23 16.64
N ALA A 355 -3.03 -9.11 17.15
CA ALA A 355 -2.51 -10.26 16.40
C ALA A 355 -3.65 -11.20 15.97
N LYS A 356 -4.61 -11.49 16.87
CA LYS A 356 -5.79 -12.29 16.53
C LYS A 356 -6.61 -11.67 15.39
N ASP A 357 -6.77 -10.36 15.39
CA ASP A 357 -7.56 -9.65 14.37
C ASP A 357 -6.89 -9.71 12.98
N VAL A 358 -5.55 -9.70 12.91
CA VAL A 358 -4.83 -9.55 11.63
C VAL A 358 -4.17 -10.81 11.10
N ASP A 359 -3.73 -11.74 11.94
CA ASP A 359 -2.82 -12.82 11.53
C ASP A 359 -3.45 -13.74 10.49
N GLN A 360 -4.61 -14.31 10.81
CA GLN A 360 -5.29 -15.26 9.93
C GLN A 360 -5.65 -14.62 8.59
N ALA A 361 -6.26 -13.44 8.59
CA ALA A 361 -6.71 -12.79 7.37
C ALA A 361 -5.56 -12.27 6.49
N SER A 362 -4.45 -11.83 7.09
CA SER A 362 -3.27 -11.43 6.32
C SER A 362 -2.63 -12.62 5.62
N ALA A 363 -2.50 -13.75 6.32
CA ALA A 363 -1.97 -14.98 5.74
C ALA A 363 -2.92 -15.57 4.68
N ALA A 364 -4.23 -15.56 4.96
CA ALA A 364 -5.29 -15.97 4.04
C ALA A 364 -5.23 -15.19 2.73
N LEU A 365 -5.04 -13.87 2.80
CA LEU A 365 -4.94 -13.02 1.61
C LEU A 365 -3.79 -13.43 0.69
N VAL A 366 -2.59 -13.65 1.25
CA VAL A 366 -1.43 -14.09 0.46
C VAL A 366 -1.70 -15.46 -0.17
N MET A 367 -2.27 -16.41 0.59
CA MET A 367 -2.60 -17.74 0.09
C MET A 367 -3.70 -17.73 -0.98
N ASP A 368 -4.77 -16.94 -0.79
CA ASP A 368 -5.88 -16.81 -1.75
C ASP A 368 -5.40 -16.20 -3.06
N LEU A 369 -4.60 -15.12 -3.00
CA LEU A 369 -3.96 -14.54 -4.18
C LEU A 369 -3.06 -15.55 -4.90
N LYS A 370 -2.33 -16.38 -4.15
CA LYS A 370 -1.47 -17.44 -4.74
C LYS A 370 -2.30 -18.52 -5.42
N GLN A 371 -3.36 -19.00 -4.78
CA GLN A 371 -4.27 -20.01 -5.34
C GLN A 371 -4.92 -19.54 -6.64
N ARG A 372 -5.16 -18.24 -6.76
CA ARG A 372 -5.73 -17.59 -7.96
C ARG A 372 -4.69 -17.24 -9.02
N GLY A 373 -3.40 -17.49 -8.78
CA GLY A 373 -2.32 -17.10 -9.70
C GLY A 373 -2.10 -15.58 -9.78
N MET A 374 -2.55 -14.82 -8.78
CA MET A 374 -2.48 -13.36 -8.76
C MET A 374 -1.35 -12.80 -7.90
N LEU A 375 -0.75 -13.62 -7.02
CA LEU A 375 0.31 -13.17 -6.11
C LEU A 375 1.54 -12.64 -6.89
N ASP A 376 1.90 -13.26 -8.01
CA ASP A 376 3.03 -12.82 -8.83
C ASP A 376 2.82 -11.41 -9.41
N GLU A 377 1.56 -11.00 -9.62
CA GLU A 377 1.20 -9.68 -10.15
C GLU A 377 0.73 -8.70 -9.06
N THR A 378 0.74 -9.10 -7.80
CA THR A 378 0.20 -8.31 -6.68
C THR A 378 1.24 -8.20 -5.58
N LEU A 379 1.69 -6.98 -5.31
CA LEU A 379 2.58 -6.71 -4.18
C LEU A 379 1.74 -6.53 -2.90
N VAL A 380 1.84 -7.48 -1.98
CA VAL A 380 1.23 -7.40 -0.65
C VAL A 380 2.26 -6.88 0.34
N ILE A 381 1.90 -5.86 1.11
CA ILE A 381 2.78 -5.23 2.10
C ILE A 381 2.07 -5.22 3.44
N TRP A 382 2.78 -5.63 4.50
CA TRP A 382 2.29 -5.57 5.87
C TRP A 382 3.30 -4.82 6.73
N GLY A 383 2.83 -3.83 7.49
CA GLY A 383 3.71 -3.08 8.39
C GLY A 383 3.03 -1.85 8.99
N GLY A 384 3.78 -1.14 9.85
CA GLY A 384 3.38 0.15 10.41
C GLY A 384 4.34 1.28 10.03
N GLU A 385 4.24 2.39 10.75
CA GLU A 385 4.95 3.65 10.50
C GLU A 385 6.36 3.73 11.11
N PHE A 386 6.61 2.99 12.19
CA PHE A 386 7.89 2.85 12.87
C PHE A 386 7.84 1.65 13.84
N GLY A 387 8.85 1.50 14.70
CA GLY A 387 8.97 0.41 15.67
C GLY A 387 8.75 0.85 17.11
N ARG A 388 9.03 -0.07 18.03
CA ARG A 388 8.88 0.13 19.47
C ARG A 388 10.20 -0.02 20.21
N THR A 389 10.33 0.76 21.28
CA THR A 389 11.54 0.79 22.13
C THR A 389 11.78 -0.53 22.83
N SER A 390 13.04 -0.84 23.13
CA SER A 390 13.46 -2.05 23.87
C SER A 390 13.24 -1.96 25.38
N TYR A 391 12.96 -0.75 25.87
CA TYR A 391 12.63 -0.46 27.26
C TYR A 391 11.13 -0.17 27.43
N THR A 392 10.65 -0.19 28.67
CA THR A 392 9.26 0.14 28.97
C THR A 392 8.99 1.64 28.95
N GLN A 393 7.84 2.03 28.43
CA GLN A 393 7.26 3.32 28.77
C GLN A 393 6.56 3.22 30.12
N GLY A 394 6.86 4.13 31.04
CA GLY A 394 6.29 4.13 32.37
C GLY A 394 6.76 2.95 33.22
N LYS A 395 5.86 2.45 34.07
CA LYS A 395 6.19 1.43 35.07
C LYS A 395 6.15 0.02 34.48
N LEU A 396 7.24 -0.73 34.67
CA LEU A 396 7.27 -2.17 34.41
C LEU A 396 6.59 -2.93 35.57
N THR A 397 5.61 -3.79 35.27
CA THR A 397 5.10 -4.80 36.20
C THR A 397 5.36 -6.20 35.65
N ALA A 398 5.10 -7.23 36.46
CA ALA A 398 5.33 -8.62 36.06
C ALA A 398 4.46 -9.06 34.87
N ASP A 399 3.27 -8.49 34.75
CA ASP A 399 2.21 -8.86 33.82
C ASP A 399 1.84 -7.75 32.82
N ASN A 400 2.40 -6.55 32.98
CA ASN A 400 2.01 -5.40 32.19
C ASN A 400 3.17 -4.42 31.97
N TYR A 401 3.25 -3.92 30.75
CA TYR A 401 4.15 -2.86 30.32
C TYR A 401 3.62 -2.26 29.02
N GLY A 402 4.29 -1.21 28.53
CA GLY A 402 4.16 -0.77 27.15
C GLY A 402 5.48 -0.28 26.62
N ARG A 403 5.50 0.10 25.34
CA ARG A 403 6.72 0.55 24.66
C ARG A 403 6.48 1.89 23.99
N ASP A 404 7.45 2.79 24.13
CA ASP A 404 7.44 4.08 23.46
C ASP A 404 7.84 3.94 21.97
N HIS A 405 7.65 5.01 21.20
CA HIS A 405 7.98 5.08 19.78
C HIS A 405 9.47 4.89 19.51
N HIS A 406 9.79 4.16 18.44
CA HIS A 406 11.16 3.91 18.05
C HIS A 406 11.34 3.93 16.52
N PRO A 407 11.79 5.05 15.95
CA PRO A 407 11.86 5.23 14.50
C PRO A 407 13.13 4.65 13.86
N ARG A 408 14.09 4.16 14.66
CA ARG A 408 15.42 3.77 14.17
C ARG A 408 15.52 2.34 13.63
N CYS A 409 14.58 1.47 13.98
CA CYS A 409 14.46 0.15 13.39
C CYS A 409 13.05 -0.40 13.58
N PHE A 410 12.49 -0.98 12.53
CA PHE A 410 11.22 -1.70 12.58
C PHE A 410 11.12 -2.75 11.50
N THR A 411 10.16 -3.65 11.66
CA THR A 411 9.97 -4.78 10.75
C THR A 411 8.69 -4.63 9.93
N ILE A 412 8.83 -4.86 8.63
CA ILE A 412 7.71 -5.08 7.70
C ILE A 412 7.90 -6.44 7.01
N TRP A 413 6.86 -6.93 6.35
CA TRP A 413 7.03 -7.98 5.35
C TRP A 413 6.33 -7.63 4.04
N MET A 414 6.88 -8.16 2.95
CA MET A 414 6.38 -8.01 1.59
C MET A 414 6.21 -9.39 0.96
N ALA A 415 5.22 -9.56 0.08
CA ALA A 415 4.98 -10.82 -0.64
C ALA A 415 4.51 -10.56 -2.08
N GLY A 416 4.91 -11.45 -2.99
CA GLY A 416 4.51 -11.37 -4.40
C GLY A 416 5.13 -10.19 -5.16
N GLY A 417 4.63 -9.94 -6.36
CA GLY A 417 4.96 -8.74 -7.12
C GLY A 417 6.44 -8.55 -7.47
N GLY A 418 7.19 -9.64 -7.63
CA GLY A 418 8.62 -9.61 -7.94
C GLY A 418 9.56 -9.51 -6.72
N ILE A 419 9.04 -9.54 -5.50
CA ILE A 419 9.84 -9.61 -4.27
C ILE A 419 10.32 -11.05 -4.03
N LYS A 420 11.57 -11.22 -3.58
CA LYS A 420 12.16 -12.54 -3.28
C LYS A 420 11.44 -13.20 -2.11
N PRO A 421 10.78 -14.35 -2.32
CA PRO A 421 10.10 -15.07 -1.25
C PRO A 421 11.11 -15.77 -0.32
N GLY A 422 10.77 -15.91 0.96
CA GLY A 422 11.56 -16.62 1.96
C GLY A 422 12.84 -15.93 2.41
N LEU A 423 12.96 -14.62 2.18
CA LEU A 423 14.13 -13.81 2.56
C LEU A 423 13.89 -13.07 3.88
N VAL A 424 14.90 -13.05 4.76
CA VAL A 424 14.97 -12.12 5.89
C VAL A 424 16.10 -11.13 5.61
N TYR A 425 15.73 -9.89 5.33
CA TYR A 425 16.64 -8.83 4.94
C TYR A 425 16.88 -7.83 6.08
N GLY A 426 18.16 -7.57 6.33
CA GLY A 426 18.63 -6.68 7.40
C GLY A 426 18.51 -7.27 8.80
N GLU A 427 19.22 -6.63 9.73
CA GLU A 427 19.32 -7.09 11.11
C GLU A 427 19.39 -5.90 12.07
N THR A 428 18.81 -6.08 13.25
CA THR A 428 18.89 -5.16 14.39
C THR A 428 19.83 -5.73 15.45
N ASP A 429 20.40 -4.87 16.30
CA ASP A 429 21.29 -5.28 17.40
C ASP A 429 20.62 -6.26 18.38
N GLU A 430 21.38 -6.79 19.34
CA GLU A 430 20.88 -7.79 20.31
C GLU A 430 19.69 -7.30 21.16
N LEU A 431 19.51 -5.98 21.26
CA LEU A 431 18.41 -5.37 22.01
C LEU A 431 17.26 -4.92 21.09
N GLY A 432 17.39 -5.04 19.77
CA GLY A 432 16.39 -4.56 18.80
C GLY A 432 16.26 -3.03 18.79
N TYR A 433 17.33 -2.31 19.12
CA TYR A 433 17.33 -0.85 19.31
C TYR A 433 18.06 -0.09 18.19
N ASN A 434 19.08 -0.66 17.57
CA ASN A 434 19.77 -0.09 16.41
C ASN A 434 19.80 -1.07 15.24
N ILE A 435 19.95 -0.56 14.02
CA ILE A 435 20.22 -1.40 12.84
C ILE A 435 21.68 -1.86 12.90
N ALA A 436 21.88 -3.17 12.83
CA ALA A 436 23.19 -3.80 12.74
C ALA A 436 23.66 -3.94 11.28
N SER A 437 22.74 -4.22 10.35
CA SER A 437 23.09 -4.38 8.93
C SER A 437 21.95 -4.03 7.97
N ASN A 438 22.34 -3.63 6.75
CA ASN A 438 21.47 -3.38 5.60
C ASN A 438 20.29 -2.44 5.89
N PRO A 439 20.52 -1.18 6.31
CA PRO A 439 19.45 -0.24 6.61
C PRO A 439 18.57 0.03 5.38
N VAL A 440 17.26 0.13 5.60
CA VAL A 440 16.28 0.50 4.57
C VAL A 440 15.54 1.74 5.01
N HIS A 441 15.76 2.85 4.32
CA HIS A 441 15.02 4.07 4.59
C HIS A 441 13.59 3.99 4.02
N VAL A 442 12.62 4.72 4.60
CA VAL A 442 11.25 4.82 4.05
C VAL A 442 11.24 5.22 2.57
N HIS A 443 12.12 6.13 2.15
CA HIS A 443 12.23 6.50 0.72
C HIS A 443 12.78 5.37 -0.15
N ASP A 444 13.65 4.51 0.37
CA ASP A 444 14.18 3.35 -0.36
C ASP A 444 13.08 2.30 -0.55
N PHE A 445 12.28 2.09 0.49
CA PHE A 445 11.07 1.27 0.42
C PHE A 445 10.08 1.79 -0.63
N GLN A 446 9.74 3.08 -0.60
CA GLN A 446 8.85 3.70 -1.59
C GLN A 446 9.40 3.62 -3.02
N ALA A 447 10.70 3.89 -3.20
CA ALA A 447 11.37 3.72 -4.50
C ALA A 447 11.24 2.27 -5.01
N THR A 448 11.39 1.30 -4.10
CA THR A 448 11.30 -0.14 -4.43
C THR A 448 9.87 -0.55 -4.81
N VAL A 449 8.85 -0.04 -4.12
CA VAL A 449 7.43 -0.26 -4.47
C VAL A 449 7.13 0.30 -5.86
N LEU A 450 7.51 1.55 -6.15
CA LEU A 450 7.34 2.15 -7.48
C LEU A 450 8.07 1.33 -8.55
N ASN A 451 9.28 0.86 -8.25
CA ASN A 451 10.06 0.05 -9.16
C ASN A 451 9.35 -1.25 -9.55
N GLN A 452 8.73 -1.96 -8.60
CA GLN A 452 7.98 -3.19 -8.92
C GLN A 452 6.77 -2.92 -9.82
N LEU A 453 6.20 -1.71 -9.78
CA LEU A 453 5.12 -1.29 -10.69
C LEU A 453 5.63 -0.70 -12.02
N GLY A 454 6.91 -0.89 -12.35
CA GLY A 454 7.48 -0.42 -13.61
C GLY A 454 7.75 1.08 -13.64
N LEU A 455 7.76 1.75 -12.48
CA LEU A 455 7.97 3.19 -12.38
C LEU A 455 9.36 3.50 -11.84
N ASP A 456 10.12 4.27 -12.62
CA ASP A 456 11.31 4.96 -12.14
C ASP A 456 10.88 6.14 -11.25
N HIS A 457 11.14 6.04 -9.95
CA HIS A 457 10.74 7.05 -8.97
C HIS A 457 11.38 8.42 -9.24
N GLU A 458 12.52 8.46 -9.96
CA GLU A 458 13.19 9.72 -10.29
C GLU A 458 12.58 10.43 -11.48
N LYS A 459 11.91 9.68 -12.36
CA LYS A 459 11.25 10.19 -13.56
C LYS A 459 9.77 10.48 -13.36
N LEU A 460 9.13 9.82 -12.40
CA LEU A 460 7.75 10.12 -12.00
C LEU A 460 7.72 11.45 -11.22
N ILE A 461 7.64 12.55 -11.95
CA ILE A 461 7.68 13.91 -11.42
C ILE A 461 6.42 14.68 -11.77
N PHE A 462 6.02 15.59 -10.88
CA PHE A 462 4.95 16.56 -11.13
C PHE A 462 5.42 17.97 -10.78
N ARG A 463 5.15 18.95 -11.65
CA ARG A 463 5.53 20.35 -11.42
C ARG A 463 4.39 21.10 -10.74
N HIS A 464 4.62 21.58 -9.52
CA HIS A 464 3.66 22.36 -8.76
C HIS A 464 4.33 23.61 -8.18
N LEU A 465 3.74 24.79 -8.42
CA LEU A 465 4.25 26.09 -7.97
C LEU A 465 5.76 26.30 -8.27
N GLY A 466 6.19 25.87 -9.46
CA GLY A 466 7.57 26.03 -9.93
C GLY A 466 8.55 24.96 -9.43
N ARG A 467 8.19 24.08 -8.49
CA ARG A 467 9.02 22.97 -8.02
C ARG A 467 8.60 21.65 -8.65
N ARG A 468 9.58 20.80 -8.98
CA ARG A 468 9.36 19.39 -9.36
C ARG A 468 9.28 18.53 -8.10
N TYR A 469 8.20 17.78 -7.95
CA TYR A 469 7.96 16.85 -6.85
C TYR A 469 7.95 15.42 -7.35
N ARG A 470 8.42 14.50 -6.51
CA ARG A 470 8.28 13.04 -6.64
C ARG A 470 8.00 12.46 -5.26
N LEU A 471 7.47 11.24 -5.19
CA LEU A 471 7.12 10.58 -3.92
C LEU A 471 8.32 10.56 -2.96
N THR A 472 9.50 10.17 -3.42
CA THR A 472 10.70 10.01 -2.58
C THR A 472 11.47 11.32 -2.31
N ASP A 473 10.84 12.46 -2.54
CA ASP A 473 11.44 13.81 -2.44
C ASP A 473 12.79 13.92 -3.18
N VAL A 474 13.91 14.14 -2.50
CA VAL A 474 15.26 14.21 -3.11
C VAL A 474 16.12 12.97 -2.84
N SER A 475 15.49 11.91 -2.32
CA SER A 475 16.16 10.70 -1.81
C SER A 475 15.57 9.44 -2.45
N GLY A 476 15.95 8.29 -1.91
CA GLY A 476 15.45 6.97 -2.29
C GLY A 476 16.39 6.23 -3.23
N LYS A 477 16.62 4.95 -2.95
CA LYS A 477 17.29 3.99 -3.82
C LYS A 477 16.48 2.70 -3.82
N VAL A 478 16.37 2.07 -4.99
CA VAL A 478 15.74 0.75 -5.10
C VAL A 478 16.57 -0.28 -4.33
N VAL A 479 15.95 -1.00 -3.39
CA VAL A 479 16.57 -2.07 -2.61
C VAL A 479 16.63 -3.32 -3.48
N ARG A 480 17.65 -3.42 -4.33
CA ARG A 480 17.77 -4.50 -5.33
C ARG A 480 17.93 -5.88 -4.70
N ASP A 481 18.47 -5.96 -3.49
CA ASP A 481 18.77 -7.24 -2.84
C ASP A 481 17.53 -8.06 -2.50
N ILE A 482 16.37 -7.41 -2.38
CA ILE A 482 15.07 -8.06 -2.11
C ILE A 482 14.26 -8.37 -3.38
N LEU A 483 14.79 -8.09 -4.59
CA LEU A 483 14.08 -8.24 -5.87
C LEU A 483 14.48 -9.51 -6.65
N SER A 484 13.50 -10.23 -7.19
CA SER A 484 13.68 -11.51 -7.92
C SER A 484 14.21 -11.41 -9.35
#